data_AF-A0A218P6Y5-F1
#
_entry.id   AF-A0A218P6Y5-F1
#
_cell.length_a   1.000
_cell.length_b   1.000
_cell.length_c   1.000
_cell.angle_alpha   90.00
_cell.angle_beta   90.00
_cell.angle_gamma   90.00
#
_symmetry.space_group_name_H-M   'P 1'
#
loop_
_entity.id
_entity.type
_entity.pdbx_description
1 polymer ?
#
loop_
_entity_poly.entity_id
_entity_poly.type
_entity_poly.pdbx_seq_one_letter_code
_entity_poly.pdbx_strand_id
1 'polypeptide(L)'
;MDELEFCIKSLSYPIGMLLEKLEKKPGEFIHVVGGKITLPEVPFAALCYLTGIALFDSLDMVDKKRLSGDYDSIVAFGRKLLDSKSAEGLRTYLKSPGRYISPGERLSIDWLEFERRAERVRPYLRRVVEVQGKGALQREFLEKAAFLSELTVDEGLLLGYIAEDEKLRGLINAALGRHNPEFKAAVLRYFKALRG
;
A
#
# COMPACT_ATOMS: atom_id res chain seq x y z
N MET A 1 -0.06 1.64 -12.60
CA MET A 1 0.09 0.95 -11.30
C MET A 1 -0.06 -0.54 -11.50
N ASP A 2 1.01 -1.28 -11.22
CA ASP A 2 0.96 -2.75 -11.17
C ASP A 2 0.57 -3.26 -9.78
N GLU A 3 0.43 -4.57 -9.64
CA GLU A 3 -0.04 -5.21 -8.41
C GLU A 3 0.93 -4.99 -7.24
N LEU A 4 2.25 -4.94 -7.50
CA LEU A 4 3.24 -4.71 -6.45
C LEU A 4 3.16 -3.28 -5.93
N GLU A 5 3.09 -2.29 -6.82
CA GLU A 5 2.89 -0.89 -6.45
C GLU A 5 1.58 -0.71 -5.67
N PHE A 6 0.49 -1.33 -6.14
CA PHE A 6 -0.79 -1.34 -5.43
C PHE A 6 -0.65 -1.94 -4.02
N CYS A 7 0.06 -3.06 -3.90
CA CYS A 7 0.28 -3.76 -2.64
C CYS A 7 1.03 -2.88 -1.63
N ILE A 8 2.16 -2.29 -2.04
CA ILE A 8 2.95 -1.44 -1.13
C ILE A 8 2.17 -0.18 -0.77
N LYS A 9 1.50 0.49 -1.72
CA LYS A 9 0.67 1.67 -1.41
C LYS A 9 -0.51 1.37 -0.50
N SER A 10 -1.06 0.16 -0.56
CA SER A 10 -2.12 -0.30 0.36
C SER A 10 -1.61 -0.52 1.79
N LEU A 11 -0.32 -0.83 1.96
CA LEU A 11 0.32 -0.99 3.27
C LEU A 11 0.83 0.36 3.81
N SER A 12 1.46 1.14 2.94
CA SER A 12 2.01 2.47 3.21
C SER A 12 2.09 3.26 1.90
N TYR A 13 1.25 4.27 1.76
CA TYR A 13 1.22 5.07 0.54
C TYR A 13 2.56 5.78 0.26
N PRO A 14 3.20 6.47 1.23
CA PRO A 14 4.50 7.11 1.00
C PRO A 14 5.59 6.14 0.57
N ILE A 15 5.70 4.96 1.20
CA ILE A 15 6.69 3.95 0.82
C ILE A 15 6.38 3.43 -0.59
N GLY A 16 5.10 3.23 -0.92
CA GLY A 16 4.69 2.79 -2.25
C GLY A 16 4.97 3.80 -3.36
N MET A 17 5.00 5.11 -3.06
CA MET A 17 5.40 6.15 -4.03
C MET A 17 6.84 5.97 -4.51
N LEU A 18 7.73 5.37 -3.71
CA LEU A 18 9.12 5.12 -4.12
C LEU A 18 9.18 4.23 -5.37
N LEU A 19 8.26 3.26 -5.49
CA LEU A 19 8.21 2.34 -6.64
C LEU A 19 7.87 3.04 -7.95
N GLU A 20 7.21 4.21 -7.93
CA GLU A 20 6.88 4.97 -9.14
C GLU A 20 8.15 5.48 -9.86
N LYS A 21 9.21 5.73 -9.08
CA LYS A 21 10.47 6.29 -9.59
C LYS A 21 11.52 5.21 -9.87
N LEU A 22 11.21 3.93 -9.60
CA LEU A 22 12.15 2.83 -9.71
C LEU A 22 11.81 1.92 -10.89
N GLU A 23 12.80 1.67 -11.74
CA GLU A 23 12.70 0.64 -12.78
C GLU A 23 12.79 -0.75 -12.13
N LYS A 24 11.78 -1.59 -12.34
CA LYS A 24 11.74 -2.96 -11.81
C LYS A 24 12.54 -3.90 -12.72
N LYS A 25 13.48 -4.66 -12.13
CA LYS A 25 14.30 -5.67 -12.82
C LYS A 25 14.21 -7.02 -12.12
N PRO A 26 14.31 -8.14 -12.84
CA PRO A 26 14.51 -9.44 -12.20
C PRO A 26 15.88 -9.50 -11.52
N GLY A 27 15.99 -10.24 -10.42
CA GLY A 27 17.27 -10.49 -9.72
C GLY A 27 17.13 -11.59 -8.66
N GLU A 28 18.19 -11.87 -7.91
CA GLU A 28 18.18 -12.89 -6.84
C GLU A 28 17.71 -12.33 -5.49
N PHE A 29 17.86 -11.02 -5.29
CA PHE A 29 17.55 -10.32 -4.05
C PHE A 29 16.81 -9.02 -4.34
N ILE A 30 16.12 -8.51 -3.33
CA ILE A 30 15.61 -7.14 -3.37
C ILE A 30 16.76 -6.19 -3.08
N HIS A 31 17.08 -5.36 -4.06
CA HIS A 31 18.17 -4.40 -3.98
C HIS A 31 17.80 -3.14 -4.76
N VAL A 32 18.02 -1.98 -4.13
CA VAL A 32 17.75 -0.67 -4.73
C VAL A 32 19.07 -0.01 -5.08
N VAL A 33 19.26 0.33 -6.36
CA VAL A 33 20.48 0.99 -6.84
C VAL A 33 20.23 1.73 -8.16
N GLY A 34 20.76 2.95 -8.31
CA GLY A 34 20.76 3.70 -9.56
C GLY A 34 19.37 3.93 -10.16
N GLY A 35 18.35 4.19 -9.32
CA GLY A 35 16.97 4.36 -9.76
C GLY A 35 16.28 3.06 -10.20
N LYS A 36 16.78 1.91 -9.77
CA LYS A 36 16.24 0.58 -10.09
C LYS A 36 15.99 -0.21 -8.82
N ILE A 37 15.08 -1.16 -8.90
CA ILE A 37 14.86 -2.20 -7.90
C ILE A 37 14.92 -3.57 -8.54
N THR A 38 15.81 -4.43 -8.06
CA THR A 38 15.80 -5.85 -8.44
C THR A 38 14.79 -6.59 -7.57
N LEU A 39 14.08 -7.56 -8.16
CA LEU A 39 13.02 -8.31 -7.50
C LEU A 39 13.25 -9.82 -7.73
N PRO A 40 13.26 -10.64 -6.66
CA PRO A 40 13.37 -12.07 -6.76
C PRO A 40 12.06 -12.73 -7.18
N GLU A 41 12.18 -13.89 -7.80
CA GLU A 41 11.04 -14.76 -8.08
C GLU A 41 10.65 -15.51 -6.80
N VAL A 42 9.67 -14.96 -6.09
CA VAL A 42 9.12 -15.51 -4.85
C VAL A 42 7.60 -15.37 -4.87
N PRO A 43 6.84 -16.09 -4.03
CA PRO A 43 5.40 -15.91 -3.95
C PRO A 43 5.04 -14.44 -3.76
N PHE A 44 4.05 -13.94 -4.51
CA PHE A 44 3.74 -12.51 -4.57
C PHE A 44 3.48 -11.88 -3.20
N ALA A 45 2.83 -12.60 -2.29
CA ALA A 45 2.63 -12.15 -0.91
C ALA A 45 3.96 -11.93 -0.15
N ALA A 46 4.93 -12.82 -0.34
CA ALA A 46 6.28 -12.63 0.19
C ALA A 46 6.99 -11.46 -0.52
N LEU A 47 6.82 -11.32 -1.84
CA LEU A 47 7.40 -10.20 -2.61
C LEU A 47 6.91 -8.85 -2.08
N CYS A 48 5.61 -8.69 -1.81
CA CYS A 48 5.05 -7.51 -1.17
C CYS A 48 5.74 -7.19 0.16
N TYR A 49 5.82 -8.18 1.06
CA TYR A 49 6.40 -7.98 2.38
C TYR A 49 7.88 -7.61 2.29
N LEU A 50 8.67 -8.40 1.56
CA LEU A 50 10.10 -8.18 1.40
C LEU A 50 10.40 -6.82 0.74
N THR A 51 9.60 -6.42 -0.26
CA THR A 51 9.76 -5.12 -0.93
C THR A 51 9.46 -3.97 0.03
N GLY A 52 8.39 -4.08 0.83
CA GLY A 52 8.07 -3.07 1.83
C GLY A 52 9.18 -2.89 2.87
N ILE A 53 9.74 -4.00 3.38
CA ILE A 53 10.88 -3.97 4.30
C ILE A 53 12.11 -3.34 3.63
N ALA A 54 12.46 -3.77 2.42
CA ALA A 54 13.65 -3.28 1.72
C ALA A 54 13.56 -1.77 1.41
N LEU A 55 12.39 -1.28 0.98
CA LEU A 55 12.17 0.14 0.73
C LEU A 55 12.27 0.95 2.02
N PHE A 56 11.65 0.49 3.10
CA PHE A 56 11.76 1.15 4.41
C PHE A 56 13.21 1.17 4.91
N ASP A 57 13.93 0.05 4.82
CA ASP A 57 15.32 -0.06 5.24
C ASP A 57 16.26 0.83 4.41
N SER A 58 15.88 1.14 3.17
CA SER A 58 16.62 2.05 2.29
C SER A 58 16.36 3.52 2.61
N LEU A 59 15.34 3.88 3.41
CA LEU A 59 15.06 5.27 3.78
C LEU A 59 16.17 5.89 4.63
N ASP A 60 16.33 7.20 4.52
CA ASP A 60 17.12 7.97 5.47
C ASP A 60 16.52 7.94 6.90
N MET A 61 17.31 8.33 7.89
CA MET A 61 16.91 8.25 9.30
C MET A 61 15.75 9.17 9.68
N VAL A 62 15.53 10.26 8.94
CA VAL A 62 14.42 11.19 9.20
C VAL A 62 13.12 10.54 8.72
N ASP A 63 13.13 10.01 7.51
CA ASP A 63 11.97 9.34 6.91
C ASP A 63 11.60 8.06 7.65
N LYS A 64 12.59 7.27 8.09
CA LYS A 64 12.34 6.10 8.95
C LYS A 64 11.63 6.46 10.25
N LYS A 65 12.01 7.57 10.89
CA LYS A 65 11.35 8.04 12.11
C LYS A 65 9.93 8.49 11.84
N ARG A 66 9.68 9.16 10.71
CA ARG A 66 8.35 9.64 10.34
C ARG A 66 7.40 8.49 9.96
N LEU A 67 7.92 7.43 9.34
CA LEU A 67 7.17 6.28 8.84
C LEU A 67 7.26 5.05 9.76
N SER A 68 7.55 5.21 11.05
CA SER A 68 7.68 4.06 11.95
C SER A 68 6.36 3.27 12.08
N GLY A 69 5.22 3.95 12.10
CA GLY A 69 3.89 3.29 12.13
C GLY A 69 3.57 2.55 10.82
N ASP A 70 4.03 3.06 9.69
CA ASP A 70 3.94 2.39 8.40
C ASP A 70 4.77 1.11 8.37
N TYR A 71 5.98 1.15 8.95
CA TYR A 71 6.80 -0.05 9.12
C TYR A 71 6.10 -1.10 9.99
N ASP A 72 5.48 -0.69 11.10
CA ASP A 72 4.69 -1.60 11.94
C ASP A 72 3.54 -2.24 11.16
N SER A 73 2.92 -1.49 10.25
CA SER A 73 1.86 -2.00 9.37
C SER A 73 2.38 -3.06 8.38
N ILE A 74 3.57 -2.85 7.82
CA ILE A 74 4.26 -3.83 6.96
C ILE A 74 4.60 -5.10 7.74
N VAL A 75 5.13 -4.96 8.97
CA VAL A 75 5.43 -6.09 9.86
C VAL A 75 4.15 -6.85 10.25
N ALA A 76 3.07 -6.13 10.56
CA ALA A 76 1.78 -6.73 10.86
C ALA A 76 1.20 -7.50 9.66
N PHE A 77 1.39 -7.02 8.43
CA PHE A 77 1.05 -7.76 7.22
C PHE A 77 1.83 -9.08 7.12
N GLY A 78 3.14 -9.05 7.36
CA GLY A 78 3.95 -10.28 7.40
C GLY A 78 3.47 -11.29 8.45
N ARG A 79 3.07 -10.83 9.63
CA ARG A 79 2.49 -11.70 10.68
C ARG A 79 1.15 -12.31 10.23
N LYS A 80 0.25 -11.50 9.67
CA LYS A 80 -1.05 -11.97 9.13
C LYS A 80 -0.85 -13.04 8.05
N LEU A 81 0.17 -12.92 7.21
CA LEU A 81 0.51 -13.95 6.21
C LEU A 81 1.00 -15.25 6.86
N LEU A 82 1.81 -15.17 7.92
CA LEU A 82 2.28 -16.33 8.69
C LEU A 82 1.18 -17.07 9.44
N ASP A 83 0.10 -16.38 9.79
CA ASP A 83 -1.08 -16.96 10.45
C ASP A 83 -2.13 -17.47 9.44
N SER A 84 -1.89 -17.25 8.13
CA SER A 84 -2.82 -17.64 7.07
C SER A 84 -2.64 -19.09 6.61
N LYS A 85 -3.60 -19.59 5.82
CA LYS A 85 -3.50 -20.92 5.17
C LYS A 85 -2.31 -21.07 4.24
N SER A 86 -1.74 -19.96 3.74
CA SER A 86 -0.58 -19.94 2.85
C SER A 86 0.75 -19.90 3.60
N ALA A 87 0.75 -19.95 4.94
CA ALA A 87 1.93 -19.75 5.76
C ALA A 87 3.08 -20.69 5.44
N GLU A 88 2.80 -21.96 5.11
CA GLU A 88 3.84 -22.98 4.87
C GLU A 88 4.79 -22.57 3.74
N GLY A 89 4.24 -22.12 2.60
CA GLY A 89 5.02 -21.63 1.46
C GLY A 89 5.66 -20.25 1.65
N LEU A 90 5.27 -19.52 2.71
CA LEU A 90 5.76 -18.15 2.97
C LEU A 90 6.79 -18.08 4.10
N ARG A 91 6.85 -19.09 4.98
CA ARG A 91 7.64 -19.07 6.22
C ARG A 91 9.11 -18.71 6.02
N THR A 92 9.76 -19.28 5.01
CA THR A 92 11.19 -19.06 4.75
C THR A 92 11.50 -17.58 4.45
N TYR A 93 10.60 -16.92 3.70
CA TYR A 93 10.75 -15.51 3.34
C TYR A 93 10.42 -14.57 4.50
N LEU A 94 9.34 -14.86 5.24
CA LEU A 94 8.82 -13.96 6.26
C LEU A 94 9.62 -14.03 7.58
N LYS A 95 10.17 -15.20 7.93
CA LYS A 95 10.98 -15.37 9.16
C LYS A 95 12.42 -14.90 9.02
N SER A 96 12.94 -14.80 7.80
CA SER A 96 14.32 -14.42 7.55
C SER A 96 14.44 -13.48 6.34
N PRO A 97 13.78 -12.30 6.39
CA PRO A 97 13.71 -11.39 5.26
C PRO A 97 15.09 -10.90 4.80
N GLY A 98 16.05 -10.75 5.73
CA GLY A 98 17.42 -10.35 5.41
C GLY A 98 18.20 -11.33 4.52
N ARG A 99 17.71 -12.56 4.30
CA ARG A 99 18.29 -13.48 3.30
C ARG A 99 17.91 -13.12 1.87
N TYR A 100 16.90 -12.29 1.69
CA TYR A 100 16.32 -11.91 0.39
C TYR A 100 16.44 -10.42 0.10
N ILE A 101 17.07 -9.65 1.00
CA ILE A 101 17.22 -8.20 0.91
C ILE A 101 18.70 -7.89 0.99
N SER A 102 19.19 -7.11 0.01
CA SER A 102 20.57 -6.61 -0.02
C SER A 102 20.56 -5.10 0.25
N PRO A 103 21.37 -4.59 1.20
CA PRO A 103 21.45 -3.15 1.48
C PRO A 103 21.67 -2.34 0.19
N GLY A 104 20.82 -1.36 -0.05
CA GLY A 104 20.83 -0.53 -1.25
C GLY A 104 21.29 0.89 -1.02
N GLU A 105 21.07 1.72 -2.04
CA GLU A 105 21.18 3.18 -1.94
C GLU A 105 20.17 3.76 -0.94
N ARG A 106 20.50 4.93 -0.39
CA ARG A 106 19.57 5.67 0.45
C ARG A 106 18.49 6.33 -0.39
N LEU A 107 17.24 6.09 -0.03
CA LEU A 107 16.05 6.71 -0.58
C LEU A 107 15.54 7.82 0.34
N SER A 108 14.83 8.77 -0.24
CA SER A 108 14.05 9.77 0.49
C SER A 108 12.65 9.89 -0.11
N ILE A 109 11.69 10.21 0.73
CA ILE A 109 10.32 10.48 0.34
C ILE A 109 10.21 11.92 -0.16
N ASP A 110 9.53 12.06 -1.29
CA ASP A 110 9.14 13.36 -1.82
C ASP A 110 7.91 13.89 -1.06
N TRP A 111 8.14 14.46 0.12
CA TRP A 111 7.07 14.92 1.00
C TRP A 111 6.26 16.08 0.41
N LEU A 112 6.88 16.92 -0.43
CA LEU A 112 6.17 17.99 -1.12
C LEU A 112 5.17 17.40 -2.13
N GLU A 113 5.59 16.38 -2.87
CA GLU A 113 4.69 15.65 -3.75
C GLU A 113 3.55 14.96 -3.00
N PHE A 114 3.89 14.30 -1.89
CA PHE A 114 2.88 13.65 -1.03
C PHE A 114 1.82 14.65 -0.56
N GLU A 115 2.21 15.79 0.01
CA GLU A 115 1.26 16.80 0.47
C GLU A 115 0.44 17.39 -0.69
N ARG A 116 1.05 17.61 -1.86
CA ARG A 116 0.33 18.07 -3.06
C ARG A 116 -0.76 17.10 -3.48
N ARG A 117 -0.48 15.79 -3.46
CA ARG A 117 -1.49 14.76 -3.75
C ARG A 117 -2.53 14.68 -2.64
N ALA A 118 -2.12 14.80 -1.38
CA ALA A 118 -3.03 14.79 -0.24
C ALA A 118 -4.04 15.95 -0.32
N GLU A 119 -3.60 17.16 -0.65
CA GLU A 119 -4.48 18.33 -0.82
C GLU A 119 -5.58 18.10 -1.88
N ARG A 120 -5.27 17.37 -2.96
CA ARG A 120 -6.26 17.02 -3.99
C ARG A 120 -7.35 16.09 -3.47
N VAL A 121 -7.01 15.15 -2.59
CA VAL A 121 -7.96 14.16 -2.06
C VAL A 121 -8.64 14.59 -0.74
N ARG A 122 -8.08 15.56 -0.01
CA ARG A 122 -8.67 16.09 1.24
C ARG A 122 -10.15 16.53 1.10
N PRO A 123 -10.61 17.16 0.00
CA PRO A 123 -12.03 17.44 -0.22
C PRO A 123 -12.91 16.18 -0.19
N TYR A 124 -12.42 15.07 -0.74
CA TYR A 124 -13.13 13.79 -0.72
C TYR A 124 -13.19 13.20 0.69
N LEU A 125 -12.10 13.30 1.46
CA LEU A 125 -12.09 12.88 2.86
C LEU A 125 -13.11 13.67 3.70
N ARG A 126 -13.18 15.00 3.52
CA ARG A 126 -14.18 15.84 4.20
C ARG A 126 -15.60 15.38 3.88
N ARG A 127 -15.92 15.16 2.59
CA ARG A 127 -17.23 14.64 2.18
C ARG A 127 -17.53 13.27 2.76
N VAL A 128 -16.54 12.37 2.82
CA VAL A 128 -16.68 11.05 3.44
C VAL A 128 -17.05 11.17 4.93
N VAL A 129 -16.33 12.01 5.67
CA VAL A 129 -16.59 12.26 7.10
C VAL A 129 -17.97 12.90 7.30
N GLU A 130 -18.38 13.85 6.46
CA GLU A 130 -19.72 14.46 6.50
C GLU A 130 -20.84 13.44 6.27
N VAL A 131 -20.65 12.50 5.34
CA VAL A 131 -21.63 11.43 5.08
C VAL A 131 -21.70 10.46 6.25
N GLN A 132 -20.56 10.09 6.83
CA GLN A 132 -20.50 9.20 8.00
C GLN A 132 -21.10 9.85 9.26
N GLY A 133 -20.76 11.12 9.53
CA GLY A 133 -21.13 11.87 10.73
C GLY A 133 -22.64 12.13 10.85
N LYS A 134 -23.41 11.96 9.78
CA LYS A 134 -24.88 12.06 9.78
C LYS A 134 -25.58 10.82 10.36
N GLY A 135 -24.86 9.94 11.06
CA GLY A 135 -25.43 8.72 11.65
C GLY A 135 -25.91 7.71 10.62
N ALA A 136 -25.41 7.80 9.38
CA ALA A 136 -25.86 6.98 8.27
C ALA A 136 -25.57 5.51 8.53
N LEU A 137 -26.58 4.66 8.35
CA LEU A 137 -26.38 3.21 8.26
C LEU A 137 -25.40 2.92 7.13
N GLN A 138 -24.60 1.85 7.24
CA GLN A 138 -23.57 1.50 6.24
C GLN A 138 -24.11 1.52 4.80
N ARG A 139 -25.35 1.05 4.58
CA ARG A 139 -26.00 1.09 3.26
C ARG A 139 -26.19 2.51 2.73
N GLU A 140 -26.66 3.41 3.60
CA GLU A 140 -26.88 4.81 3.27
C GLU A 140 -25.56 5.56 3.03
N PHE A 141 -24.52 5.25 3.82
CA PHE A 141 -23.17 5.72 3.55
C PHE A 141 -22.73 5.30 2.15
N LEU A 142 -22.85 4.01 1.82
CA LEU A 142 -22.44 3.51 0.52
C LEU A 142 -23.21 4.21 -0.60
N GLU A 143 -24.53 4.40 -0.50
CA GLU A 143 -25.31 5.10 -1.53
C GLU A 143 -24.86 6.56 -1.71
N LYS A 144 -24.57 7.27 -0.62
CA LYS A 144 -24.11 8.68 -0.65
C LYS A 144 -22.65 8.85 -1.05
N ALA A 145 -21.84 7.79 -0.96
CA ALA A 145 -20.42 7.79 -1.33
C ALA A 145 -20.16 7.58 -2.84
N ALA A 146 -21.18 7.73 -3.69
CA ALA A 146 -21.06 7.57 -5.14
C ALA A 146 -20.01 8.51 -5.77
N PHE A 147 -19.73 9.66 -5.16
CA PHE A 147 -18.72 10.61 -5.62
C PHE A 147 -17.28 10.06 -5.59
N LEU A 148 -17.03 8.93 -4.92
CA LEU A 148 -15.73 8.26 -4.96
C LEU A 148 -15.44 7.58 -6.32
N SER A 149 -16.42 7.53 -7.23
CA SER A 149 -16.21 7.13 -8.62
C SER A 149 -15.33 8.11 -9.41
N GLU A 150 -15.19 9.36 -8.93
CA GLU A 150 -14.38 10.41 -9.56
C GLU A 150 -12.87 10.23 -9.33
N LEU A 151 -12.48 9.42 -8.33
CA LEU A 151 -11.08 9.23 -7.96
C LEU A 151 -10.38 8.23 -8.88
N THR A 152 -9.11 8.45 -9.14
CA THR A 152 -8.24 7.41 -9.70
C THR A 152 -7.96 6.32 -8.67
N VAL A 153 -7.42 5.17 -9.12
CA VAL A 153 -6.99 4.10 -8.21
C VAL A 153 -5.97 4.60 -7.18
N ASP A 154 -5.02 5.40 -7.62
CA ASP A 154 -3.96 5.97 -6.78
C ASP A 154 -4.52 6.92 -5.72
N GLU A 155 -5.42 7.83 -6.13
CA GLU A 155 -6.09 8.75 -5.21
C GLU A 155 -7.01 8.01 -4.23
N GLY A 156 -7.64 6.91 -4.63
CA GLY A 156 -8.41 6.05 -3.75
C GLY A 156 -7.56 5.40 -2.66
N LEU A 157 -6.36 4.91 -3.00
CA LEU A 157 -5.39 4.39 -2.03
C LEU A 157 -4.90 5.49 -1.08
N LEU A 158 -4.57 6.67 -1.62
CA LEU A 158 -4.16 7.80 -0.80
C LEU A 158 -5.28 8.24 0.16
N LEU A 159 -6.52 8.31 -0.32
CA LEU A 159 -7.68 8.64 0.51
C LEU A 159 -7.84 7.66 1.68
N GLY A 160 -7.67 6.36 1.42
CA GLY A 160 -7.67 5.34 2.47
C GLY A 160 -6.50 5.49 3.44
N TYR A 161 -5.32 5.86 2.95
CA TYR A 161 -4.12 6.08 3.78
C TYR A 161 -4.28 7.26 4.74
N ILE A 162 -4.73 8.41 4.25
CA ILE A 162 -4.90 9.63 5.07
C ILE A 162 -6.13 9.57 5.98
N ALA A 163 -6.99 8.55 5.82
CA ALA A 163 -8.01 8.24 6.81
C ALA A 163 -7.32 7.62 8.04
N GLU A 164 -7.22 8.40 9.11
CA GLU A 164 -6.54 8.05 10.37
C GLU A 164 -7.21 6.90 11.13
N ASP A 165 -8.47 6.59 10.82
CA ASP A 165 -9.28 5.56 11.48
C ASP A 165 -9.49 4.31 10.59
N GLU A 166 -9.25 3.13 11.16
CA GLU A 166 -9.35 1.84 10.45
C GLU A 166 -10.78 1.55 9.98
N LYS A 167 -11.79 1.94 10.77
CA LYS A 167 -13.20 1.75 10.41
C LYS A 167 -13.58 2.65 9.23
N LEU A 168 -13.13 3.91 9.23
CA LEU A 168 -13.33 4.85 8.13
C LEU A 168 -12.62 4.38 6.86
N ARG A 169 -11.38 3.91 6.97
CA ARG A 169 -10.63 3.30 5.86
C ARG A 169 -11.38 2.11 5.28
N GLY A 170 -11.94 1.24 6.12
CA GLY A 170 -12.78 0.12 5.69
C GLY A 170 -14.02 0.57 4.91
N LEU A 171 -14.69 1.63 5.37
CA LEU A 171 -15.84 2.22 4.66
C LEU A 171 -15.45 2.83 3.31
N ILE A 172 -14.34 3.57 3.25
CA ILE A 172 -13.80 4.14 2.01
C ILE A 172 -13.51 3.03 1.00
N ASN A 173 -12.81 1.97 1.41
CA ASN A 173 -12.49 0.84 0.54
C ASN A 173 -13.75 0.13 0.03
N ALA A 174 -14.76 -0.04 0.89
CA ALA A 174 -16.04 -0.63 0.49
C ALA A 174 -16.79 0.24 -0.53
N ALA A 175 -16.79 1.57 -0.34
CA ALA A 175 -17.42 2.50 -1.26
C ALA A 175 -16.67 2.59 -2.61
N LEU A 176 -15.34 2.65 -2.60
CA LEU A 176 -14.52 2.57 -3.81
C LEU A 176 -14.78 1.25 -4.55
N GLY A 177 -14.80 0.12 -3.86
CA GLY A 177 -15.11 -1.18 -4.48
C GLY A 177 -16.52 -1.29 -5.06
N ARG A 178 -17.47 -0.47 -4.59
CA ARG A 178 -18.84 -0.42 -5.12
C ARG A 178 -18.97 0.51 -6.33
N HIS A 179 -18.36 1.70 -6.26
CA HIS A 179 -18.64 2.79 -7.20
C HIS A 179 -17.53 3.10 -8.18
N ASN A 180 -16.32 2.57 -7.95
CA ASN A 180 -15.15 2.82 -8.78
C ASN A 180 -14.71 1.51 -9.47
N PRO A 181 -15.09 1.30 -10.75
CA PRO A 181 -14.77 0.07 -11.47
C PRO A 181 -13.27 -0.18 -11.63
N GLU A 182 -12.47 0.86 -11.81
CA GLU A 182 -11.02 0.76 -11.96
C GLU A 182 -10.35 0.33 -10.66
N PHE A 183 -10.75 0.93 -9.54
CA PHE A 183 -10.28 0.54 -8.21
C PHE A 183 -10.66 -0.91 -7.91
N LYS A 184 -11.91 -1.29 -8.17
CA LYS A 184 -12.38 -2.67 -8.03
C LYS A 184 -11.55 -3.63 -8.88
N ALA A 185 -11.28 -3.29 -10.14
CA ALA A 185 -10.46 -4.11 -11.02
C ALA A 185 -9.02 -4.26 -10.51
N ALA A 186 -8.41 -3.18 -10.01
CA ALA A 186 -7.07 -3.23 -9.41
C ALA A 186 -7.04 -4.12 -8.16
N VAL A 187 -8.02 -4.00 -7.27
CA VAL A 187 -8.18 -4.86 -6.10
C VAL A 187 -8.33 -6.34 -6.49
N LEU A 188 -9.11 -6.65 -7.53
CA LEU A 188 -9.27 -8.02 -8.02
C LEU A 188 -7.96 -8.59 -8.58
N ARG A 189 -7.20 -7.80 -9.37
CA ARG A 189 -5.88 -8.24 -9.86
C ARG A 189 -4.90 -8.47 -8.72
N TYR A 190 -4.86 -7.58 -7.74
CA TYR A 190 -4.06 -7.72 -6.53
C TYR A 190 -4.41 -9.00 -5.75
N PHE A 191 -5.69 -9.25 -5.48
CA PHE A 191 -6.09 -10.46 -4.76
C PHE A 191 -5.84 -11.74 -5.57
N LYS A 192 -5.92 -11.68 -6.90
CA LYS A 192 -5.52 -12.78 -7.77
C LYS A 192 -4.03 -13.06 -7.59
N ALA A 193 -3.17 -12.03 -7.71
CA ALA A 193 -1.73 -12.17 -7.55
C ALA A 193 -1.34 -12.72 -6.16
N LEU A 194 -2.02 -12.29 -5.09
CA LEU A 194 -1.80 -12.82 -3.73
C LEU A 194 -2.04 -14.33 -3.59
N ARG A 195 -2.92 -14.92 -4.41
CA ARG A 195 -3.27 -16.33 -4.33
C ARG A 195 -2.34 -17.23 -5.16
N GLY A 196 -1.48 -16.64 -6.00
CA GLY A 196 -0.73 -17.35 -7.04
C GLY A 196 -1.62 -17.71 -8.22
#